data_AF-A0AAV8U1K8-F1
#
_entry.id   AF-A0AAV8U1K8-F1
#
_cell.length_a   1.000
_cell.length_b   1.000
_cell.length_c   1.000
_cell.angle_alpha   90.00
_cell.angle_beta   90.00
_cell.angle_gamma   90.00
#
_symmetry.space_group_name_H-M   'P 1'
#
loop_
_entity.id
_entity.type
_entity.pdbx_description
1 polymer ?
#
loop_
_entity_poly.entity_id
_entity_poly.type
_entity_poly.pdbx_seq_one_letter_code
_entity_poly.pdbx_strand_id
1 'polypeptide(L)'
;MEKVGCCCGEGLMFKCVEKMESEMSNSKENEVEDVEELKKRICNHPLYGLLVETHIDCLKVGSNGDLEMKQKLPDQRPCSNLVSQPDLDDFMEAYCMALSKLKEAMEEPQQETLAFLNTMHLQLKDLTITHFETPQPSTTSSGE
;
A
#
# COMPACT_ATOMS: atom_id res chain seq x y z
N MET A 1 -14.46 -7.60 -40.18
CA MET A 1 -13.38 -6.70 -39.72
C MET A 1 -13.78 -6.22 -38.35
N GLU A 2 -13.23 -6.88 -37.33
CA GLU A 2 -13.50 -6.63 -35.91
C GLU A 2 -13.19 -5.19 -35.52
N LYS A 3 -14.16 -4.53 -34.88
CA LYS A 3 -13.91 -3.30 -34.13
C LYS A 3 -13.35 -3.72 -32.78
N VAL A 4 -12.05 -3.56 -32.58
CA VAL A 4 -11.42 -3.64 -31.26
C VAL A 4 -11.80 -2.36 -30.51
N GLY A 5 -12.90 -2.42 -29.77
CA GLY A 5 -13.30 -1.38 -28.84
C GLY A 5 -12.38 -1.39 -27.62
N CYS A 6 -11.70 -0.27 -27.38
CA CYS A 6 -10.93 -0.07 -26.16
C CYS A 6 -11.91 0.25 -25.01
N CYS A 7 -12.02 -0.67 -24.05
CA CYS A 7 -12.88 -0.50 -22.88
C CYS A 7 -12.18 0.33 -21.80
N CYS A 8 -12.27 1.66 -21.88
CA CYS A 8 -12.05 2.50 -20.70
C CYS A 8 -13.29 2.38 -19.81
N GLY A 9 -13.28 1.41 -18.89
CA GLY A 9 -14.33 1.23 -17.90
C GLY A 9 -14.24 2.29 -16.81
N GLU A 10 -15.37 2.95 -16.52
CA GLU A 10 -15.55 3.88 -15.40
C GLU A 10 -15.30 3.14 -14.07
N GLY A 11 -14.15 3.39 -13.44
CA GLY A 11 -13.75 2.80 -12.17
C GLY A 11 -13.53 3.86 -11.11
N LEU A 12 -14.00 3.59 -9.89
CA LEU A 12 -14.03 4.47 -8.70
C LEU A 12 -12.69 5.12 -8.29
N MET A 13 -11.57 4.76 -8.92
CA MET A 13 -10.26 5.38 -8.73
C MET A 13 -10.22 6.83 -9.24
N PHE A 14 -11.13 7.20 -10.16
CA PHE A 14 -11.29 8.58 -10.62
C PHE A 14 -11.74 9.54 -9.50
N LYS A 15 -12.51 9.05 -8.51
CA LYS A 15 -13.04 9.90 -7.42
C LYS A 15 -12.00 10.35 -6.40
N CYS A 16 -10.87 9.64 -6.27
CA CYS A 16 -9.78 10.10 -5.41
C CYS A 16 -8.98 11.23 -6.06
N VAL A 17 -8.81 11.17 -7.39
CA VAL A 17 -8.14 12.20 -8.19
C VAL A 17 -8.99 13.48 -8.27
N GLU A 18 -10.30 13.35 -8.49
CA GLU A 18 -11.24 14.49 -8.52
C GLU A 18 -11.26 15.29 -7.20
N LYS A 19 -11.04 14.63 -6.06
CA LYS A 19 -11.02 15.31 -4.75
C LYS A 19 -9.84 16.30 -4.62
N MET A 20 -8.81 16.16 -5.44
CA MET A 20 -7.64 17.05 -5.45
C MET A 20 -7.76 18.19 -6.49
N GLU A 21 -8.72 18.12 -7.42
CA GLU A 21 -8.93 19.14 -8.47
C GLU A 21 -9.78 20.34 -8.02
N SER A 22 -10.33 20.33 -6.79
CA SER A 22 -11.22 21.37 -6.27
C SER A 22 -10.55 22.73 -6.00
N GLU A 23 -9.23 22.86 -6.12
CA GLU A 23 -8.55 24.15 -5.91
C GLU A 23 -7.50 24.43 -7.01
N MET A 24 -7.94 24.85 -8.20
CA MET A 24 -7.26 25.94 -8.93
C MET A 24 -8.11 26.42 -10.11
N SER A 25 -8.38 27.72 -10.16
CA SER A 25 -9.20 28.40 -11.16
C SER A 25 -8.56 28.51 -12.55
N ASN A 26 -9.38 28.19 -13.56
CA ASN A 26 -9.60 28.87 -14.84
C ASN A 26 -8.40 29.36 -15.72
N SER A 27 -7.95 28.48 -16.62
CA SER A 27 -7.43 28.72 -17.99
C SER A 27 -7.26 27.35 -18.70
N LYS A 28 -8.36 26.65 -19.02
CA LYS A 28 -8.39 25.16 -19.01
C LYS A 28 -8.98 24.46 -20.26
N GLU A 29 -8.65 24.87 -21.48
CA GLU A 29 -9.06 24.06 -22.66
C GLU A 29 -7.89 23.24 -23.22
N ASN A 30 -6.75 23.87 -23.56
CA ASN A 30 -5.58 23.14 -24.08
C ASN A 30 -4.82 22.34 -23.00
N GLU A 31 -4.76 22.82 -21.76
CA GLU A 31 -4.05 22.11 -20.67
C GLU A 31 -4.80 20.85 -20.20
N VAL A 32 -6.13 20.84 -20.32
CA VAL A 32 -6.96 19.68 -19.91
C VAL A 32 -6.83 18.54 -20.92
N GLU A 33 -6.72 18.84 -22.21
CA GLU A 33 -6.52 17.83 -23.25
C GLU A 33 -5.16 17.12 -23.10
N ASP A 34 -4.10 17.84 -22.75
CA ASP A 34 -2.76 17.28 -22.50
C ASP A 34 -2.74 16.37 -21.25
N VAL A 35 -3.46 16.76 -20.18
CA VAL A 35 -3.61 15.94 -18.97
C VAL A 35 -4.38 14.65 -19.26
N GLU A 36 -5.47 14.70 -20.03
CA GLU A 36 -6.25 13.51 -20.38
C GLU A 36 -5.47 12.59 -21.33
N GLU A 37 -4.67 13.14 -22.25
CA GLU A 37 -3.76 12.35 -23.08
C GLU A 37 -2.68 11.67 -22.23
N LEU A 38 -2.08 12.39 -21.28
CA LEU A 38 -1.09 11.84 -20.35
C LEU A 38 -1.69 10.73 -19.48
N LYS A 39 -2.88 10.94 -18.89
CA LYS A 39 -3.62 9.90 -18.14
C LYS A 39 -3.83 8.66 -19.01
N LYS A 40 -4.23 8.84 -20.27
CA LYS A 40 -4.41 7.73 -21.22
C LYS A 40 -3.10 7.00 -21.50
N ARG A 41 -1.98 7.72 -21.64
CA ARG A 41 -0.65 7.10 -21.81
C ARG A 41 -0.24 6.29 -20.58
N ILE A 42 -0.43 6.83 -19.38
CA ILE A 42 -0.16 6.14 -18.11
C ILE A 42 -1.03 4.87 -17.98
N CYS A 43 -2.35 4.97 -18.20
CA CYS A 43 -3.28 3.85 -18.05
C CYS A 43 -3.04 2.71 -19.05
N ASN A 44 -2.48 3.00 -20.23
CA ASN A 44 -2.15 1.99 -21.26
C ASN A 44 -0.71 1.49 -21.15
N HIS A 45 0.06 1.96 -20.16
CA HIS A 45 1.46 1.59 -19.99
C HIS A 45 1.59 0.15 -19.48
N PRO A 46 2.55 -0.66 -19.99
CA PRO A 46 2.73 -2.05 -19.54
C PRO A 46 2.93 -2.22 -18.02
N LEU A 47 3.55 -1.22 -17.37
CA LEU A 47 3.79 -1.22 -15.92
C LEU A 47 2.60 -0.70 -15.08
N TYR A 48 1.51 -0.24 -15.69
CA TYR A 48 0.39 0.36 -14.94
C TYR A 48 -0.25 -0.62 -13.95
N GLY A 49 -0.39 -1.90 -14.33
CA GLY A 49 -0.89 -2.94 -13.43
C GLY A 49 -0.02 -3.13 -12.19
N LEU A 50 1.29 -3.27 -12.39
CA LEU A 50 2.27 -3.39 -11.30
C LEU A 50 2.25 -2.14 -10.41
N LEU A 51 2.13 -0.97 -11.01
CA LEU A 51 2.10 0.28 -10.27
C LEU A 51 0.90 0.34 -9.31
N VAL A 52 -0.30 0.02 -9.82
CA VAL A 52 -1.53 0.02 -9.00
C VAL A 52 -1.42 -1.01 -7.87
N GLU A 53 -0.90 -2.20 -8.15
CA GLU A 53 -0.67 -3.24 -7.15
C GLU A 53 0.27 -2.76 -6.03
N THR A 54 1.44 -2.23 -6.41
CA THR A 54 2.44 -1.72 -5.45
C THR A 54 1.89 -0.57 -4.61
N HIS A 55 1.06 0.29 -5.22
CA HIS A 55 0.41 1.40 -4.52
C HIS A 55 -0.59 0.90 -3.48
N ILE A 56 -1.44 -0.05 -3.85
CA ILE A 56 -2.43 -0.66 -2.93
C ILE A 56 -1.71 -1.34 -1.77
N ASP A 57 -0.64 -2.10 -2.03
CA ASP A 57 0.12 -2.77 -0.99
C ASP A 57 0.81 -1.80 -0.03
N CYS A 58 1.29 -0.65 -0.53
CA CYS A 58 1.79 0.43 0.31
C CYS A 58 0.69 0.99 1.23
N LEU A 59 -0.53 1.21 0.72
CA LEU A 59 -1.65 1.73 1.52
C LEU A 59 -2.12 0.76 2.61
N LYS A 60 -2.04 -0.56 2.36
CA LYS A 60 -2.43 -1.59 3.35
C LYS A 60 -1.57 -1.54 4.61
N VAL A 61 -0.28 -1.20 4.50
CA VAL A 61 0.61 -1.09 5.68
C VAL A 61 0.19 0.07 6.59
N GLY A 62 -0.38 1.15 6.03
CA GLY A 62 -0.83 2.31 6.78
C GLY A 62 -2.29 2.26 7.26
N SER A 63 -3.09 1.30 6.80
CA SER A 63 -4.50 1.21 7.13
C SER A 63 -4.78 0.07 8.11
N ASN A 64 -5.38 0.40 9.25
CA ASN A 64 -5.82 -0.56 10.26
C ASN A 64 -7.04 -1.40 9.82
N GLY A 65 -7.56 -1.14 8.62
CA GLY A 65 -8.69 -1.83 8.01
C GLY A 65 -8.36 -2.33 6.61
N ASP A 66 -8.96 -3.46 6.25
CA ASP A 66 -8.91 -4.07 4.93
C ASP A 66 -9.48 -3.09 3.92
N LEU A 67 -8.60 -2.30 3.30
CA LEU A 67 -8.94 -1.54 2.11
C LEU A 67 -9.16 -2.56 1.00
N GLU A 68 -10.35 -3.17 0.96
CA GLU A 68 -10.85 -3.92 -0.20
C GLU A 68 -11.09 -2.91 -1.35
N MET A 69 -10.02 -2.32 -1.88
CA MET A 69 -10.06 -1.69 -3.20
C MET A 69 -10.22 -2.80 -4.23
N LYS A 70 -11.46 -3.25 -4.43
CA LYS A 70 -11.87 -4.11 -5.55
C LYS A 70 -11.77 -3.30 -6.84
N GLN A 71 -10.55 -3.01 -7.29
CA GLN A 71 -10.32 -2.61 -8.67
C GLN A 71 -10.33 -3.87 -9.51
N LYS A 72 -11.33 -3.95 -10.39
CA LYS A 72 -11.32 -4.89 -11.50
C LYS A 72 -10.18 -4.43 -12.42
N LEU A 73 -9.01 -5.06 -12.29
CA LEU A 73 -7.90 -4.85 -13.22
C LEU A 73 -8.46 -4.91 -14.64
N PRO A 74 -8.32 -3.85 -15.45
CA PRO A 74 -8.71 -3.93 -16.84
C PRO A 74 -7.94 -5.06 -17.50
N ASP A 75 -8.62 -5.85 -18.33
CA ASP A 75 -8.05 -6.96 -19.09
C ASP A 75 -6.81 -6.45 -19.84
N GLN A 76 -5.61 -6.81 -19.36
CA GLN A 76 -4.33 -6.32 -19.85
C GLN A 76 -4.06 -6.95 -21.20
N ARG A 77 -4.64 -6.37 -22.26
CA ARG A 77 -4.10 -6.59 -23.61
C ARG A 77 -2.99 -5.56 -23.82
N PRO A 78 -1.74 -5.98 -24.04
CA PRO A 78 -0.68 -5.06 -24.42
C PRO A 78 -1.10 -4.36 -25.70
N CYS A 79 -1.33 -3.05 -25.63
CA CYS A 79 -1.36 -2.22 -26.83
C CYS A 79 0.08 -2.05 -27.29
N SER A 80 0.62 -3.03 -28.02
CA SER A 80 2.01 -3.07 -28.50
C SER A 80 2.39 -1.96 -29.50
N ASN A 81 1.58 -0.90 -29.62
CA ASN A 81 1.75 0.18 -30.59
C ASN A 81 2.02 1.54 -29.94
N LEU A 82 2.18 1.62 -28.61
CA LEU A 82 2.70 2.82 -27.99
C LEU A 82 4.22 2.85 -28.19
N VAL A 83 4.69 3.78 -29.02
CA VAL A 83 6.11 4.13 -29.11
C VAL A 83 6.63 4.33 -27.70
N SER A 84 7.66 3.56 -27.30
CA SER A 84 8.34 3.73 -26.01
C SER A 84 8.66 5.22 -25.82
N GLN A 85 8.23 5.76 -24.68
CA GLN A 85 8.52 7.12 -24.26
C GLN A 85 9.45 6.98 -23.07
N PRO A 86 10.78 7.13 -23.25
CA PRO A 86 11.77 6.85 -22.21
C PRO A 86 11.44 7.54 -20.88
N ASP A 87 10.99 8.79 -20.93
CA ASP A 87 10.62 9.57 -19.74
C ASP A 87 9.44 8.96 -18.97
N LEU A 88 8.46 8.38 -19.67
CA LEU A 88 7.32 7.71 -19.05
C LEU A 88 7.72 6.34 -18.50
N ASP A 89 8.57 5.62 -19.24
CA ASP A 89 9.12 4.32 -18.80
C ASP A 89 9.88 4.51 -17.47
N ASP A 90 10.80 5.49 -17.43
CA ASP A 90 11.57 5.86 -16.25
C ASP A 90 10.69 6.32 -15.08
N PHE A 91 9.66 7.13 -15.37
CA PHE A 91 8.70 7.58 -14.36
C PHE A 91 7.95 6.39 -13.73
N MET A 92 7.45 5.47 -14.54
CA MET A 92 6.67 4.32 -14.07
C MET A 92 7.54 3.41 -13.19
N GLU A 93 8.80 3.17 -13.57
CA GLU A 93 9.75 2.39 -12.78
C GLU A 93 10.12 3.09 -11.46
N ALA A 94 10.51 4.37 -11.53
CA ALA A 94 10.89 5.15 -10.37
C ALA A 94 9.74 5.24 -9.34
N TYR A 95 8.50 5.37 -9.81
CA TYR A 95 7.33 5.46 -8.95
C TYR A 95 7.02 4.11 -8.27
N CYS A 96 7.10 2.99 -8.98
CA CYS A 96 6.99 1.66 -8.38
C CYS A 96 8.06 1.42 -7.30
N MET A 97 9.32 1.79 -7.61
CA MET A 97 10.43 1.66 -6.67
C MET A 97 10.23 2.54 -5.43
N ALA A 98 9.76 3.78 -5.60
CA ALA A 98 9.50 4.68 -4.49
C ALA A 98 8.41 4.14 -3.56
N LEU A 99 7.31 3.60 -4.11
CA LEU A 99 6.24 2.98 -3.32
C LEU A 99 6.73 1.74 -2.57
N SER A 100 7.58 0.92 -3.19
CA SER A 100 8.15 -0.26 -2.53
C SER A 100 9.03 0.12 -1.34
N LYS A 101 9.89 1.14 -1.50
CA LYS A 101 10.73 1.67 -0.41
C LYS A 101 9.90 2.29 0.71
N LEU A 102 8.84 3.01 0.36
CA LEU A 102 7.92 3.59 1.34
C LEU A 102 7.22 2.49 2.15
N LYS A 103 6.75 1.43 1.49
CA LYS A 103 6.15 0.27 2.15
C LYS A 103 7.12 -0.35 3.17
N GLU A 104 8.35 -0.64 2.76
CA GLU A 104 9.40 -1.20 3.63
C GLU A 104 9.68 -0.29 4.83
N ALA A 105 9.88 1.00 4.60
CA ALA A 105 10.14 1.99 5.65
C ALA A 105 8.98 2.15 6.65
N MET A 106 7.74 1.83 6.26
CA MET A 106 6.60 1.80 7.17
C MET A 106 6.46 0.47 7.92
N GLU A 107 6.77 -0.65 7.27
CA GLU A 107 6.64 -1.98 7.85
C GLU A 107 7.72 -2.28 8.89
N GLU A 108 8.97 -1.84 8.64
CA GLU A 108 10.10 -2.01 9.57
C GLU A 108 9.78 -1.54 11.01
N PRO A 109 9.40 -0.27 11.27
CA PRO A 109 9.13 0.20 12.63
C PRO A 109 7.91 -0.48 13.28
N GLN A 110 6.95 -0.96 12.48
CA GLN A 110 5.81 -1.72 13.00
C GLN A 110 6.25 -3.09 13.53
N GLN A 111 7.09 -3.80 12.76
CA GLN A 111 7.61 -5.11 13.17
C GLN A 111 8.54 -4.98 14.38
N GLU A 112 9.41 -3.96 14.41
CA GLU A 112 10.27 -3.68 15.57
C GLU A 112 9.45 -3.43 16.83
N THR A 113 8.39 -2.62 16.73
CA THR A 113 7.49 -2.33 17.85
C THR A 113 6.78 -3.59 18.33
N LEU A 114 6.26 -4.41 17.41
CA LEU A 114 5.60 -5.67 17.75
C LEU A 114 6.56 -6.64 18.46
N ALA A 115 7.79 -6.77 17.96
CA ALA A 115 8.82 -7.62 18.56
C ALA A 115 9.18 -7.15 19.98
N PHE A 116 9.33 -5.83 20.17
CA PHE A 116 9.57 -5.24 21.48
C PHE A 116 8.43 -5.53 22.46
N LEU A 117 7.17 -5.31 22.06
CA LEU A 117 6.00 -5.57 22.88
C LEU A 117 5.87 -7.04 23.27
N ASN A 118 6.07 -7.96 22.33
CA ASN A 118 6.04 -9.40 22.60
C ASN A 118 7.12 -9.82 23.61
N THR A 119 8.32 -9.24 23.48
CA THR A 119 9.42 -9.49 24.41
C THR A 119 9.07 -9.02 25.82
N MET A 120 8.59 -7.78 25.96
CA MET A 120 8.15 -7.23 27.24
C MET A 120 7.01 -8.06 27.87
N HIS A 121 6.03 -8.46 27.07
CA HIS A 121 4.92 -9.28 27.53
C HIS A 121 5.38 -10.66 28.04
N LEU A 122 6.37 -11.28 27.40
CA LEU A 122 6.95 -12.54 27.85
C LEU A 122 7.70 -12.38 29.18
N GLN A 123 8.48 -11.31 29.34
CA GLN A 123 9.17 -11.00 30.60
C GLN A 123 8.18 -10.79 31.75
N LEU A 124 7.09 -10.04 31.52
CA LEU A 124 6.06 -9.82 32.53
C LEU A 124 5.34 -11.13 32.93
N LYS A 125 5.08 -12.02 31.96
CA LYS A 125 4.48 -13.33 32.23
C LYS A 125 5.39 -14.20 33.10
N ASP A 126 6.68 -14.23 32.81
CA ASP A 126 7.66 -15.01 33.58
C ASP A 126 7.73 -14.56 35.04
N LEU A 127 7.76 -13.24 35.28
CA LEU A 127 7.69 -12.67 36.64
C LEU A 127 6.40 -13.03 37.38
N THR A 128 5.29 -13.10 36.65
CA THR A 128 4.00 -13.44 37.23
C THR A 128 3.95 -14.92 37.63
N ILE A 129 4.49 -15.82 36.80
CA ILE A 129 4.54 -17.28 37.07
C ILE A 129 5.47 -17.57 38.26
N THR A 130 6.66 -16.97 38.28
CA THR A 130 7.66 -17.17 39.35
C THR A 130 7.16 -16.71 40.73
N HIS A 131 6.26 -15.72 40.80
CA HIS A 131 5.66 -15.28 42.06
C HIS A 131 4.58 -16.24 42.62
N PHE A 132 4.02 -17.13 41.79
CA PHE A 132 3.01 -18.11 42.25
C PHE A 132 3.62 -19.45 42.73
N GLU A 133 4.90 -19.71 42.46
CA GLU A 133 5.60 -20.95 42.85
C GLU A 133 6.47 -20.81 44.11
N THR A 134 6.03 -20.00 45.09
CA THR A 134 6.59 -20.13 46.46
C THR A 134 5.64 -20.92 47.37
N PRO A 135 5.70 -22.28 47.40
CA PRO A 135 5.24 -23.01 48.57
C PRO A 135 6.06 -22.56 49.77
N GLN A 136 5.41 -22.00 50.79
CA GLN A 136 6.05 -21.77 52.08
C GLN A 136 6.65 -23.10 52.59
N PRO A 137 7.95 -23.15 52.93
CA PRO A 137 8.43 -24.17 53.84
C PRO A 137 7.90 -23.82 55.24
N SER A 138 6.83 -24.50 55.63
CA SER A 138 6.43 -24.66 57.02
C SER A 138 7.52 -25.43 57.77
N THR A 139 8.41 -24.71 58.44
CA THR A 139 9.20 -25.30 59.54
C THR A 139 8.65 -24.80 60.85
N THR A 140 7.70 -25.57 61.38
CA THR A 140 7.39 -25.65 62.80
C THR A 140 8.68 -25.98 63.55
N SER A 141 9.22 -25.04 64.32
CA SER A 141 10.26 -25.33 65.31
C SER A 141 9.58 -25.47 66.68
N SER A 142 9.59 -26.70 67.16
CA SER A 142 9.09 -27.18 68.44
C SER A 142 10.16 -27.07 69.53
N GLY A 143 9.79 -26.69 70.76
CA GLY A 143 10.55 -26.87 72.03
C GLY A 143 11.85 -26.04 72.12
N GLU A 144 12.26 -25.45 73.23
CA GLU A 144 11.96 -25.57 74.67
C GLU A 144 11.93 -24.19 75.34
#